data_AF-A0A6V8K353-F1
#
_entry.id   AF-A0A6V8K353-F1
#
_cell.length_a   1.000
_cell.length_b   1.000
_cell.length_c   1.000
_cell.angle_alpha   90.00
_cell.angle_beta   90.00
_cell.angle_gamma   90.00
#
_symmetry.space_group_name_H-M   'P 1'
#
loop_
_entity.id
_entity.type
_entity.pdbx_description
1 polymer ?
#
loop_
_entity_poly.entity_id
_entity_poly.type
_entity_poly.pdbx_seq_one_letter_code
_entity_poly.pdbx_strand_id
1 'polypeptide(L)' 'MTDHVARIQAEWARERPDVDTAPQGVIGRLHRLAAHLTEELCVVYRRHGLSEGEFDVLAALRRAGAPYERAPASWPRSRW' A
#
# COMPACT_ATOMS: atom_id res chain seq x y z
N MET A 1 7.59 -11.98 19.95
CA MET A 1 6.49 -12.56 19.14
C MET A 1 7.04 -12.77 17.74
N THR A 2 7.09 -14.00 17.23
CA THR A 2 7.70 -14.30 15.93
C THR A 2 6.67 -14.12 14.81
N ASP A 3 6.81 -13.06 14.02
CA ASP A 3 5.98 -12.83 12.83
C ASP A 3 6.58 -13.49 11.58
N HIS A 4 5.86 -13.40 10.46
CA HIS A 4 6.28 -13.96 9.18
C HIS A 4 7.63 -13.39 8.68
N VAL A 5 7.87 -12.09 8.90
CA VAL A 5 9.10 -11.43 8.46
C VAL A 5 10.28 -11.87 9.33
N ALA A 6 10.06 -12.04 10.63
CA ALA A 6 11.06 -12.57 11.56
C ALA A 6 11.48 -14.01 11.20
N ARG A 7 10.53 -14.85 10.73
CA ARG A 7 10.86 -16.17 10.19
C ARG A 7 11.78 -16.09 8.97
N ILE A 8 11.49 -15.20 8.02
CA ILE A 8 12.33 -15.00 6.83
C ILE A 8 13.72 -14.50 7.22
N GLN A 9 13.83 -13.56 8.17
CA GLN A 9 15.12 -13.08 8.66
C GLN A 9 15.94 -14.20 9.30
N ALA A 10 15.30 -15.12 10.03
CA ALA A 10 15.97 -16.29 10.60
C ALA A 10 16.46 -17.28 9.52
N GLU A 11 15.70 -17.45 8.44
CA GLU A 11 16.13 -18.24 7.29
C GLU A 11 17.37 -17.61 6.62
N TRP A 12 17.38 -16.30 6.41
CA TRP A 12 18.54 -15.59 5.85
C TRP A 12 19.76 -15.61 6.77
N ALA A 13 19.57 -15.48 8.08
CA ALA A 13 20.68 -15.59 9.03
C ALA A 13 21.38 -16.96 8.97
N ARG A 14 20.64 -18.03 8.61
CA ARG A 14 21.21 -19.36 8.40
C ARG A 14 21.94 -19.49 7.06
N GLU A 15 21.33 -19.01 5.98
CA GLU A 15 21.88 -19.20 4.62
C GLU A 15 22.98 -18.18 4.26
N ARG A 16 22.90 -16.95 4.76
CA ARG A 16 23.79 -15.82 4.46
C ARG A 16 24.01 -14.94 5.70
N PRO A 17 24.76 -15.44 6.69
CA PRO A 17 25.02 -14.71 7.94
C PRO A 17 25.79 -13.39 7.74
N ASP A 18 26.40 -13.20 6.58
CA ASP A 18 27.11 -11.99 6.18
C ASP A 18 26.19 -10.83 5.74
N VAL A 19 24.91 -11.10 5.49
CA VAL A 19 23.94 -10.10 5.00
C VAL A 19 23.14 -9.51 6.16
N ASP A 20 23.18 -8.18 6.29
CA ASP A 20 22.28 -7.46 7.20
C ASP A 20 20.85 -7.43 6.64
N THR A 21 19.93 -8.09 7.35
CA THR A 21 18.51 -8.14 6.99
C THR A 21 17.64 -7.16 7.79
N ALA A 22 18.22 -6.30 8.62
CA ALA A 22 17.47 -5.33 9.41
C ALA A 22 16.56 -4.43 8.56
N PRO A 23 16.98 -3.87 7.40
CA PRO A 23 16.11 -3.07 6.54
C PRO A 23 14.90 -3.87 6.00
N GLN A 24 15.13 -5.13 5.61
CA GLN A 24 14.08 -6.04 5.14
C GLN A 24 13.04 -6.32 6.24
N GLY A 25 13.47 -6.32 7.50
CA GLY A 25 12.58 -6.43 8.66
C GLY A 25 11.55 -5.30 8.75
N VAL A 26 11.97 -4.07 8.51
CA VAL A 26 11.07 -2.90 8.58
C VAL A 26 10.19 -2.83 7.33
N ILE A 27 10.81 -2.86 6.14
CA ILE A 27 10.10 -2.72 4.87
C ILE A 27 9.11 -3.87 4.66
N GLY A 28 9.50 -5.10 4.98
CA GLY A 28 8.63 -6.26 4.83
C GLY A 28 7.38 -6.19 5.71
N ARG A 29 7.50 -5.68 6.95
CA ARG A 29 6.35 -5.51 7.84
C ARG A 29 5.43 -4.40 7.35
N LEU A 30 5.99 -3.26 6.93
CA LEU A 30 5.21 -2.15 6.36
C LEU A 30 4.45 -2.59 5.11
N HIS A 31 5.10 -3.34 4.21
CA HIS A 31 4.45 -3.83 3.00
C HIS A 31 3.28 -4.77 3.30
N ARG A 32 3.46 -5.69 4.25
CA ARG A 32 2.38 -6.61 4.68
C ARG A 32 1.22 -5.88 5.34
N LEU A 33 1.52 -4.89 6.19
CA LEU A 33 0.49 -4.06 6.80
C LEU A 33 -0.28 -3.26 5.75
N ALA A 34 0.43 -2.63 4.81
CA ALA A 34 -0.19 -1.90 3.71
C ALA A 34 -1.10 -2.80 2.87
N ALA A 35 -0.64 -4.01 2.50
CA ALA A 35 -1.45 -4.96 1.75
C ALA A 35 -2.75 -5.33 2.49
N HIS A 36 -2.66 -5.60 3.79
CA HIS A 36 -3.83 -5.91 4.61
C HIS A 36 -4.81 -4.71 4.69
N LEU A 37 -4.29 -3.50 4.85
CA LEU A 37 -5.12 -2.29 4.85
C LEU A 37 -5.79 -2.06 3.48
N THR A 38 -5.08 -2.30 2.38
CA THR A 38 -5.65 -2.21 1.02
C THR A 38 -6.80 -3.20 0.83
N GLU A 39 -6.69 -4.42 1.34
CA GLU A 39 -7.77 -5.42 1.29
C GLU A 39 -9.04 -4.93 2.00
N GLU A 40 -8.89 -4.38 3.20
CA GLU A 40 -10.00 -3.83 3.98
C GLU A 40 -10.62 -2.59 3.31
N LEU A 41 -9.81 -1.68 2.78
CA LEU A 41 -10.28 -0.53 2.01
C LEU A 41 -11.06 -0.96 0.77
N CYS A 42 -10.59 -1.97 0.05
CA CYS A 42 -11.28 -2.53 -1.11
C CYS A 42 -12.66 -3.09 -0.76
N VAL A 43 -12.87 -3.63 0.44
CA VAL A 43 -14.21 -4.04 0.91
C VAL A 43 -15.14 -2.83 1.02
N VAL A 44 -14.65 -1.73 1.59
CA VAL A 44 -15.41 -0.49 1.72
C VAL A 44 -15.74 0.11 0.36
N TYR A 45 -14.76 0.21 -0.55
CA TYR A 45 -14.99 0.73 -1.91
C TYR A 45 -16.08 -0.06 -2.64
N ARG A 46 -16.01 -1.41 -2.59
CA ARG A 46 -17.03 -2.28 -3.20
C ARG A 46 -18.42 -2.09 -2.60
N ARG A 47 -18.54 -1.81 -1.30
CA ARG A 47 -19.84 -1.49 -0.66
C ARG A 47 -20.50 -0.26 -1.29
N HIS A 48 -19.71 0.65 -1.86
CA HIS A 48 -20.18 1.84 -2.56
C HIS A 48 -20.18 1.68 -4.10
N GLY A 49 -19.92 0.48 -4.62
CA GLY A 49 -19.86 0.22 -6.06
C GLY A 49 -18.63 0.81 -6.74
N LEU A 50 -17.56 1.07 -6.00
CA LEU A 50 -16.32 1.65 -6.49
C LEU A 50 -15.18 0.62 -6.55
N SER A 51 -14.33 0.76 -7.55
CA SER A 51 -12.95 0.27 -7.54
C SER A 51 -12.02 1.21 -6.77
N GLU A 52 -10.82 0.73 -6.42
CA GLU A 52 -9.77 1.55 -5.80
C GLU A 52 -9.43 2.79 -6.67
N GLY A 53 -9.18 2.58 -7.97
CA GLY A 53 -8.86 3.68 -8.87
C GLY A 53 -9.98 4.71 -9.02
N GLU A 54 -11.26 4.30 -8.99
CA GLU A 54 -12.39 5.24 -9.00
C GLU A 54 -12.47 6.03 -7.70
N PHE A 55 -12.23 5.40 -6.55
CA PHE A 55 -12.14 6.11 -5.28
C PHE A 55 -11.01 7.14 -5.31
N ASP A 56 -9.83 6.79 -5.83
CA ASP A 56 -8.68 7.71 -5.92
C ASP A 56 -9.00 8.91 -6.80
N VAL A 57 -9.74 8.70 -7.89
CA VAL A 57 -10.24 9.78 -8.75
C VAL A 57 -11.18 10.71 -7.99
N LEU A 58 -12.19 10.16 -7.33
CA LEU A 58 -13.14 10.96 -6.55
C LEU A 58 -12.45 11.71 -5.41
N ALA A 59 -11.51 11.07 -4.72
CA ALA A 59 -10.74 11.68 -3.65
C ALA A 59 -9.83 12.81 -4.17
N ALA A 60 -9.19 12.62 -5.32
CA ALA A 60 -8.36 13.63 -5.95
C ALA A 60 -9.18 14.85 -6.42
N LEU A 61 -10.32 14.63 -7.06
CA LEU A 61 -11.24 15.71 -7.46
C LEU A 61 -11.80 16.44 -6.23
N ARG A 62 -12.16 15.70 -5.18
CA ARG A 62 -12.63 16.29 -3.91
C ARG A 62 -11.57 17.19 -3.28
N ARG A 63 -10.30 16.76 -3.26
CA ARG A 63 -9.17 17.55 -2.74
C ARG A 63 -8.82 18.76 -3.62
N ALA A 64 -9.14 18.73 -4.91
CA ALA A 64 -8.95 19.86 -5.81
C ALA A 64 -9.92 21.03 -5.51
N GLY A 65 -10.98 20.79 -4.74
CA GLY A 65 -11.98 21.81 -4.41
C GLY A 65 -12.94 22.07 -5.56
N ALA A 66 -13.92 22.95 -5.35
CA ALA A 66 -14.92 23.30 -6.38
C ALA A 66 -14.24 23.88 -7.63
N PRO A 67 -14.67 23.51 -8.86
CA PRO A 67 -15.89 22.74 -9.19
C PRO A 67 -15.74 21.20 -9.13
N TYR A 68 -14.65 20.68 -8.54
CA TYR A 68 -14.29 19.25 -8.51
C TYR A 68 -13.96 18.69 -9.89
N GLU A 69 -13.25 19.48 -10.69
CA GLU A 69 -12.82 19.12 -12.04
C GLU A 69 -11.30 19.21 -12.16
N ARG A 70 -10.72 18.35 -12.99
CA ARG A 70 -9.28 18.35 -13.27
C ARG A 70 -9.00 17.87 -14.69
N ALA A 71 -8.15 18.58 -15.42
CA ALA A 71 -7.75 18.17 -16.77
C ALA A 71 -6.94 16.86 -16.72
N PRO A 72 -7.19 15.87 -17.61
CA PRO A 72 -6.50 14.57 -17.61
C PRO A 72 -4.97 14.68 -17.65
N ALA A 73 -4.44 15.69 -18.35
CA ALA A 73 -3.00 15.94 -18.46
C ALA A 73 -2.33 16.40 -17.15
N SER A 74 -3.12 16.89 -16.18
CA SER A 74 -2.63 17.29 -14.86
C SER A 74 -2.77 16.18 -13.80
N TRP A 75 -3.19 14.97 -14.22
CA TRP A 75 -3.34 13.82 -13.35
C TRP A 75 -1.94 13.24 -13.03
N PRO A 76 -1.49 13.26 -11.77
CA PRO A 76 -0.33 12.46 -11.39
C PRO A 76 -0.71 10.99 -11.64
N ARG A 77 0.13 10.21 -12.31
CA ARG A 77 -0.04 8.74 -12.39
C ARG A 77 0.04 8.19 -10.97
N SER A 78 -1.08 8.18 -10.25
CA SER A 78 -1.14 7.74 -8.88
C SER A 78 -1.18 6.22 -8.88
N ARG A 79 -0.27 5.65 -8.09
CA ARG A 79 -0.25 4.23 -7.72
C ARG A 79 -0.59 4.13 -6.23
N TRP A 80 -1.50 5.00 -5.78
CA TRP A 80 -2.04 5.19 -4.43
C TRP A 80 -3.27 6.10 -4.48
#